data_AF-A0A6J4QQ31-F1
#
_entry.id   AF-A0A6J4QQ31-F1
#
_cell.length_a   1.000
_cell.length_b   1.000
_cell.length_c   1.000
_cell.angle_alpha   90.00
_cell.angle_beta   90.00
_cell.angle_gamma   90.00
#
_symmetry.space_group_name_H-M   'P 1'
#
loop_
_entity.id
_entity.type
_entity.pdbx_description
1 polymer ?
#
loop_
_entity_poly.entity_id
_entity_poly.type
_entity_poly.pdbx_seq_one_letter_code
_entity_poly.pdbx_strand_id
1 'polypeptide(L)'
;MDEMRQGYLIGLLGMGYGARIPLSHDTVNVRLGRPLVLPDAVAELLANWHITHLFNNVVPVLKEAGVTDKQIGWIFTENPMRIFGS
;
A
#
# COMPACT_ATOMS: atom_id res chain seq x y z
N MET A 1 10.55 -5.89 -5.88
CA MET A 1 9.24 -6.51 -5.56
C MET A 1 8.14 -5.45 -5.50
N ASP A 2 8.33 -4.35 -4.77
CA ASP A 2 7.32 -3.26 -4.73
C ASP A 2 7.17 -2.51 -6.05
N GLU A 3 8.24 -2.29 -6.79
CA GLU A 3 8.21 -1.64 -8.12
C GLU A 3 7.21 -2.30 -9.08
N MET A 4 7.17 -3.64 -9.09
CA MET A 4 6.20 -4.39 -9.92
C MET A 4 4.76 -4.13 -9.46
N ARG A 5 4.50 -4.13 -8.14
CA ARG A 5 3.16 -3.85 -7.60
C ARG A 5 2.73 -2.42 -7.89
N GLN A 6 3.64 -1.47 -7.75
CA GLN A 6 3.42 -0.07 -8.10
C GLN A 6 3.11 0.08 -9.59
N GLY A 7 3.86 -0.58 -10.46
CA GLY A 7 3.60 -0.61 -11.91
C GLY A 7 2.21 -1.15 -12.25
N TYR A 8 1.80 -2.27 -11.65
CA TYR A 8 0.45 -2.81 -11.84
C TYR A 8 -0.63 -1.85 -11.34
N LEU A 9 -0.43 -1.24 -10.17
CA LEU A 9 -1.37 -0.28 -9.61
C LEU A 9 -1.51 0.94 -10.53
N ILE A 10 -0.40 1.52 -11.00
CA ILE A 10 -0.40 2.65 -11.94
C ILE A 10 -1.17 2.28 -13.21
N GLY A 11 -0.93 1.09 -13.78
CA GLY A 11 -1.66 0.60 -14.94
C GLY A 11 -3.18 0.50 -14.69
N LEU A 12 -3.59 -0.08 -13.57
CA LEU A 12 -5.01 -0.20 -13.19
C LEU A 12 -5.66 1.18 -12.98
N LEU A 13 -4.95 2.12 -12.36
CA LEU A 13 -5.42 3.49 -12.17
C LEU A 13 -5.58 4.22 -13.51
N GLY A 14 -4.65 4.05 -14.44
CA GLY A 14 -4.73 4.58 -15.80
C GLY A 14 -5.90 4.01 -16.61
N MET A 15 -6.27 2.75 -16.35
CA MET A 15 -7.45 2.11 -16.96
C MET A 15 -8.79 2.47 -16.28
N GLY A 16 -8.78 3.34 -15.26
CA GLY A 16 -10.01 3.82 -14.60
C GLY A 16 -10.53 2.94 -13.46
N TYR A 17 -9.75 1.98 -12.97
CA TYR A 17 -10.15 1.10 -11.87
C TYR A 17 -9.97 1.72 -10.46
N GLY A 18 -9.52 2.97 -10.35
CA GLY A 18 -9.19 3.59 -9.06
C GLY A 18 -10.33 3.61 -8.04
N ALA A 19 -11.58 3.74 -8.50
CA ALA A 19 -12.75 3.70 -7.63
C ALA A 19 -13.15 2.28 -7.17
N ARG A 20 -12.27 1.27 -7.28
CA ARG A 20 -12.53 -0.13 -6.87
C ARG A 20 -11.37 -0.80 -6.14
N ILE A 21 -10.28 -0.09 -5.89
CA ILE A 21 -9.05 -0.67 -5.35
C ILE A 21 -8.80 -0.11 -3.93
N PRO A 22 -8.96 -0.92 -2.87
CA PRO A 22 -8.41 -0.61 -1.55
C PRO A 22 -6.93 -1.00 -1.48
N LEU A 23 -6.18 -0.39 -0.57
CA LEU A 23 -4.75 -0.64 -0.40
C LEU A 23 -4.37 -0.70 1.08
N SER A 24 -3.52 -1.67 1.45
CA SER A 24 -3.09 -1.90 2.84
C SER A 24 -1.73 -2.62 2.87
N HIS A 25 -1.18 -2.83 4.07
CA HIS A 25 0.16 -3.35 4.33
C HIS A 25 0.17 -4.78 4.88
N ASP A 26 -0.96 -5.24 5.42
CA ASP A 26 -1.08 -6.51 6.15
C ASP A 26 -0.01 -6.66 7.27
N THR A 27 0.20 -5.61 8.06
CA THR A 27 1.24 -5.56 9.11
C THR A 27 0.79 -6.24 10.39
N VAL A 28 1.71 -6.96 11.03
CA VAL A 28 1.56 -7.43 12.42
C VAL A 28 2.37 -6.54 13.35
N ASN A 29 1.72 -5.55 13.98
CA ASN A 29 2.40 -4.59 14.86
C ASN A 29 2.82 -5.21 16.20
N VAL A 30 2.03 -6.16 16.72
CA VAL A 30 2.36 -6.91 17.92
C VAL A 30 2.08 -8.38 17.63
N ARG A 31 3.13 -9.20 17.68
CA ARG A 31 3.01 -10.65 17.55
C ARG A 31 2.87 -11.28 18.93
N LEU A 32 1.80 -12.04 19.13
CA LEU A 32 1.61 -12.82 20.35
C LEU A 32 2.52 -14.06 20.34
N GLY A 33 2.96 -14.49 21.53
CA GLY A 33 3.80 -15.67 21.71
C GLY A 33 5.30 -15.37 21.67
N ARG A 34 6.09 -16.25 21.06
CA ARG A 34 7.54 -16.09 21.00
C ARG A 34 7.94 -14.95 20.05
N PRO A 35 9.01 -14.20 20.35
CA PRO A 35 9.53 -13.18 19.45
C PRO A 35 9.82 -13.73 18.06
N LEU A 36 9.53 -12.93 17.04
CA LEU A 36 9.90 -13.24 15.67
C LEU A 36 11.41 -13.04 15.50
N VAL A 37 12.14 -14.12 15.24
CA VAL A 37 13.55 -14.06 14.88
C VAL A 37 13.65 -14.25 13.38
N LEU A 38 14.04 -13.19 12.67
CA LEU A 38 14.23 -13.21 11.22
C LEU A 38 15.72 -13.37 10.91
N PRO A 39 16.12 -14.25 9.97
CA PRO A 39 17.44 -14.20 9.37
C PRO A 39 17.68 -12.86 8.67
N ASP A 40 18.92 -12.37 8.66
CA ASP A 40 19.25 -11.03 8.14
C ASP A 40 18.73 -10.78 6.72
N ALA A 41 18.91 -11.76 5.82
CA ALA A 41 18.41 -11.67 4.44
C ALA A 41 16.88 -11.50 4.34
N VAL A 42 16.12 -12.03 5.31
CA VAL A 42 14.67 -11.88 5.37
C VAL A 42 14.29 -10.55 6.02
N ALA A 43 15.06 -10.09 7.00
CA ALA A 43 14.85 -8.80 7.65
C ALA A 43 14.99 -7.64 6.65
N GLU A 44 15.98 -7.70 5.75
CA GLU A 44 16.14 -6.70 4.69
C GLU A 44 14.94 -6.69 3.72
N LEU A 45 14.45 -7.86 3.33
CA LEU A 45 13.28 -7.96 2.44
C LEU A 45 12.00 -7.39 3.08
N LEU A 46 11.89 -7.47 4.41
CA LEU A 46 10.75 -6.99 5.18
C LEU A 46 10.99 -5.60 5.80
N ALA A 47 12.06 -4.89 5.44
CA ALA A 47 12.39 -3.58 6.00
C ALA A 47 11.26 -2.55 5.83
N ASN A 48 10.48 -2.70 4.75
CA ASN A 48 9.34 -1.86 4.41
C ASN A 48 7.99 -2.36 4.96
N TRP A 49 7.97 -3.45 5.74
CA TRP A 49 6.74 -4.02 6.30
C TRP A 49 6.29 -3.30 7.57
N HIS A 50 5.87 -2.04 7.42
CA HIS A 50 5.39 -1.19 8.51
C HIS A 50 4.29 -0.21 8.04
N ILE A 51 3.48 0.27 8.98
CA ILE A 51 2.25 1.05 8.71
C ILE A 51 2.47 2.39 7.98
N THR A 52 3.66 2.96 8.02
CA THR A 52 3.97 4.23 7.35
C THR A 52 4.48 4.05 5.91
N HIS A 53 4.77 2.81 5.48
CA HIS A 53 5.41 2.56 4.18
C HIS A 53 4.59 3.08 2.99
N LEU A 54 3.26 2.92 3.00
CA LEU A 54 2.40 3.42 1.93
C LEU A 54 2.49 4.93 1.75
N PHE A 55 2.50 5.68 2.85
CA PHE A 55 2.49 7.15 2.80
C PHE A 55 3.87 7.72 2.51
N ASN A 56 4.92 7.10 3.06
CA ASN A 56 6.27 7.61 2.94
C ASN A 56 6.96 7.20 1.64
N ASN A 57 6.61 6.04 1.07
CA ASN A 57 7.33 5.48 -0.08
C ASN A 57 6.43 5.25 -1.29
N VAL A 58 5.24 4.68 -1.12
CA VAL A 58 4.38 4.30 -2.26
C VAL A 58 3.66 5.51 -2.86
N VAL A 59 3.03 6.35 -2.03
CA VAL A 59 2.29 7.54 -2.49
C VAL A 59 3.18 8.50 -3.29
N PRO A 60 4.43 8.82 -2.87
CA PRO A 60 5.33 9.63 -3.68
C PRO A 60 5.58 9.05 -5.08
N VAL A 61 5.86 7.76 -5.20
CA VAL A 61 6.08 7.09 -6.50
C VAL A 61 4.83 7.16 -7.38
N LEU A 62 3.64 6.97 -6.80
CA LEU A 62 2.39 7.11 -7.56
C LEU A 62 2.19 8.54 -8.08
N LYS A 63 2.50 9.55 -7.25
CA LYS A 63 2.42 10.97 -7.66
C LYS A 63 3.41 11.30 -8.77
N GLU A 64 4.65 10.83 -8.66
CA GLU A 64 5.68 10.98 -9.71
C GLU A 64 5.24 10.33 -11.03
N ALA A 65 4.51 9.22 -10.96
CA ALA A 65 3.91 8.56 -12.11
C ALA A 65 2.64 9.25 -12.65
N GLY A 66 2.24 10.41 -12.11
CA GLY A 66 1.10 11.21 -12.57
C GLY A 66 -0.25 10.81 -11.98
N VAL A 67 -0.28 9.95 -10.96
CA VAL A 67 -1.51 9.66 -10.22
C VAL A 67 -1.95 10.91 -9.46
N THR A 68 -3.18 11.34 -9.70
CA THR A 68 -3.74 12.58 -9.12
C THR A 68 -4.13 12.41 -7.66
N ASP A 69 -4.16 13.51 -6.90
CA ASP A 69 -4.67 13.50 -5.51
C ASP A 69 -6.12 13.00 -5.43
N LYS A 70 -6.92 13.24 -6.48
CA LYS A 70 -8.29 12.70 -6.58
C LYS A 70 -8.30 11.16 -6.65
N GLN A 71 -7.40 10.57 -7.44
CA GLN A 71 -7.29 9.11 -7.52
C GLN A 71 -6.76 8.52 -6.20
N ILE A 72 -5.87 9.23 -5.51
CA ILE A 72 -5.40 8.85 -4.18
C ILE A 72 -6.56 8.91 -3.16
N GLY A 73 -7.41 9.94 -3.25
CA GLY A 73 -8.65 10.06 -2.46
C GLY A 73 -9.57 8.86 -2.62
N TRP A 74 -9.70 8.32 -3.85
CA TRP A 74 -10.50 7.10 -4.07
C TRP A 74 -9.97 5.94 -3.26
N ILE A 75 -8.65 5.73 -3.28
CA ILE A 75 -8.01 4.57 -2.64
C ILE A 75 -8.13 4.63 -1.11
N PHE A 76 -7.86 5.79 -0.50
CA PHE A 76 -7.70 5.91 0.95
C PHE A 76 -8.91 6.47 1.69
N THR A 77 -9.88 7.05 0.99
CA THR A 77 -11.04 7.70 1.63
C THR A 77 -12.35 7.20 1.05
N GLU A 78 -12.60 7.41 -0.25
CA GLU A 78 -13.93 7.12 -0.81
C GLU A 78 -14.22 5.62 -0.94
N ASN A 79 -13.25 4.79 -1.36
CA ASN A 79 -13.44 3.34 -1.43
C ASN A 79 -13.69 2.74 -0.03
N PRO A 80 -12.87 3.02 1.01
CA PRO A 80 -13.13 2.52 2.36
C PRO A 80 -14.48 2.99 2.92
N MET A 81 -14.85 4.27 2.76
CA MET A 81 -16.17 4.76 3.20
C MET A 81 -17.32 4.00 2.54
N ARG A 82 -17.22 3.72 1.23
CA ARG A 82 -18.26 2.98 0.53
C ARG A 82 -18.33 1.50 0.96
N ILE A 83 -17.20 0.89 1.31
CA ILE A 83 -17.14 -0.54 1.67
C ILE A 83 -17.52 -0.76 3.14
N PHE A 84 -17.09 0.12 4.05
CA PHE A 84 -17.17 -0.09 5.50
C PHE A 84 -18.02 0.95 6.24
N GLY A 85 -18.54 1.98 5.57
CA GLY A 85 -19.23 3.12 6.21
C GLY A 85 -20.71 2.90 6.55
N SER A 86 -21.20 1.66 6.55
CA SER A 86 -22.57 1.29 6.94
C SER A 86 -22.71 1.09 8.44
#